data_AF-W0IYE9-F1
#
_entry.id   AF-W0IYE9-F1
#
_cell.length_a   1.000
_cell.length_b   1.000
_cell.length_c   1.000
_cell.angle_alpha   90.00
_cell.angle_beta   90.00
_cell.angle_gamma   90.00
#
_symmetry.space_group_name_H-M   'P 1'
#
loop_
_entity.id
_entity.type
_entity.pdbx_description
1 polymer ?
#
loop_
_entity_poly.entity_id
_entity_poly.type
_entity_poly.pdbx_seq_one_letter_code
_entity_poly.pdbx_strand_id
1 'polypeptide(L)'
;MPHRHNHPASAFTLVELLTVIAIIGILAAILIPTVGRVRQTANAAACMSNMRQVGLSILLYTDGNKGRLPNSNNPRWDAVAMATFTGQNIDSAPYNAILRCKADTIVRTTSNPDELRSYSINAVLVNYDNQFRNETIWGPGRPAANTGMLLGDISTPSRVALLLERHDPLNTYQTGNLVATTKLFDYHQGGMNVVFCDARAARIKKTAELDAASTQYTGLNNFQATYARVQ
;
A
#
# COMPACT_ATOMS: atom_id res chain seq x y z
N MET A 1 -65.89 42.56 5.69
CA MET A 1 -64.86 42.91 4.68
C MET A 1 -63.48 42.67 5.29
N PRO A 2 -62.60 41.86 4.68
CA PRO A 2 -61.17 41.95 4.95
C PRO A 2 -60.41 42.44 3.70
N HIS A 3 -59.63 43.52 3.85
CA HIS A 3 -58.66 43.93 2.85
C HIS A 3 -57.44 43.00 2.92
N ARG A 4 -57.24 42.17 1.90
CA ARG A 4 -55.98 41.47 1.68
C ARG A 4 -54.95 42.47 1.15
N HIS A 5 -53.95 42.79 1.95
CA HIS A 5 -52.75 43.45 1.46
C HIS A 5 -51.98 42.45 0.60
N ASN A 6 -51.94 42.66 -0.71
CA ASN A 6 -51.00 41.98 -1.60
C ASN A 6 -49.60 42.42 -1.22
N HIS A 7 -48.80 41.53 -0.63
CA HIS A 7 -47.38 41.77 -0.51
C HIS A 7 -46.79 41.84 -1.91
N PRO A 8 -46.06 42.92 -2.27
CA PRO A 8 -45.38 42.97 -3.55
C PRO A 8 -44.40 41.81 -3.62
N ALA A 9 -44.54 40.97 -4.65
CA ALA A 9 -43.57 39.94 -4.96
C ALA A 9 -42.23 40.65 -5.26
N SER A 10 -41.17 40.32 -4.51
CA SER A 10 -39.85 40.91 -4.77
C SER A 10 -39.38 40.50 -6.16
N ALA A 11 -39.28 41.45 -7.08
CA ALA A 11 -38.64 41.24 -8.36
C ALA A 11 -37.11 41.14 -8.17
N PHE A 12 -36.52 40.03 -8.59
CA PHE A 12 -35.08 39.78 -8.49
C PHE A 12 -34.33 40.67 -9.49
N THR A 13 -33.31 41.40 -9.03
CA THR A 13 -32.54 42.29 -9.91
C THR A 13 -31.42 41.54 -10.62
N LEU A 14 -31.03 42.03 -11.81
CA LEU A 14 -29.90 41.46 -12.57
C LEU A 14 -28.59 41.52 -11.78
N VAL A 15 -28.41 42.56 -10.96
CA VAL A 15 -27.23 42.75 -10.09
C VAL A 15 -27.17 41.70 -8.98
N GLU A 16 -28.30 41.38 -8.33
CA GLU A 16 -28.36 40.30 -7.34
C GLU A 16 -27.99 38.95 -7.95
N LEU A 17 -28.45 38.65 -9.18
CA LEU A 17 -28.08 37.41 -9.85
C LEU A 17 -26.59 37.38 -10.24
N LEU A 18 -26.08 38.50 -10.77
CA LEU A 18 -24.69 38.62 -11.23
C LEU A 18 -23.69 38.48 -10.07
N THR A 19 -23.99 39.10 -8.92
CA THR A 19 -23.11 39.02 -7.73
C THR A 19 -23.08 37.61 -7.15
N VAL A 20 -24.21 36.89 -7.13
CA VAL A 20 -24.27 35.50 -6.66
C VAL A 20 -23.42 34.58 -7.53
N ILE A 21 -23.55 34.66 -8.86
CA ILE A 21 -22.71 33.82 -9.74
C ILE A 21 -21.23 34.18 -9.64
N ALA A 22 -20.89 35.46 -9.42
CA ALA A 22 -19.51 35.89 -9.19
C ALA A 22 -18.95 35.27 -7.91
N ILE A 23 -19.69 35.30 -6.80
CA ILE A 23 -19.27 34.70 -5.54
C ILE A 23 -19.15 33.17 -5.67
N ILE A 24 -20.12 32.49 -6.29
CA ILE A 24 -20.04 31.04 -6.55
C ILE A 24 -18.81 30.72 -7.40
N GLY A 25 -18.51 31.53 -8.43
CA GLY A 25 -17.33 31.36 -9.28
C GLY A 25 -16.02 31.45 -8.48
N ILE A 26 -15.89 32.45 -7.60
CA ILE A 26 -14.72 32.62 -6.72
C ILE A 26 -14.58 31.42 -5.77
N LEU A 27 -15.66 31.00 -5.12
CA LEU A 27 -15.65 29.87 -4.21
C LEU A 27 -15.28 28.57 -4.93
N ALA A 28 -15.88 28.31 -6.09
CA ALA A 28 -15.60 27.12 -6.89
C ALA A 28 -14.13 27.08 -7.36
N ALA A 29 -13.58 28.22 -7.77
CA ALA A 29 -12.17 28.32 -8.19
C ALA A 29 -11.18 27.92 -7.07
N ILE A 30 -11.52 28.18 -5.81
CA ILE A 30 -10.68 27.81 -4.65
C ILE A 30 -10.96 26.36 -4.20
N LEU A 31 -12.22 25.90 -4.27
CA LEU A 31 -12.63 24.59 -3.77
C LEU A 31 -12.14 23.44 -4.65
N ILE A 32 -12.22 23.56 -5.98
CA ILE A 32 -11.85 22.49 -6.91
C ILE A 32 -10.40 21.98 -6.71
N PRO A 33 -9.35 22.84 -6.70
CA PRO A 33 -7.99 22.36 -6.48
C PRO A 33 -7.76 21.82 -5.07
N THR A 34 -8.41 22.41 -4.06
CA THR A 34 -8.29 22.01 -2.66
C THR A 34 -8.86 20.62 -2.41
N VAL A 35 -10.06 20.34 -2.91
CA VAL A 35 -10.75 19.05 -2.72
C VAL A 35 -9.94 17.89 -3.30
N GLY A 36 -9.32 18.09 -4.47
CA GLY A 36 -8.45 17.08 -5.07
C GLY A 36 -7.27 16.70 -4.16
N ARG A 37 -6.60 17.70 -3.58
CA ARG A 37 -5.48 17.49 -2.66
C ARG A 37 -5.92 16.82 -1.36
N VAL A 38 -7.06 17.22 -0.80
CA VAL A 38 -7.65 16.60 0.40
C VAL A 38 -7.96 15.12 0.17
N ARG A 39 -8.59 14.77 -0.97
CA ARG A 39 -8.91 13.38 -1.31
C ARG A 39 -7.66 12.52 -1.43
N GLN A 40 -6.60 13.04 -2.06
CA GLN A 40 -5.33 12.32 -2.16
C GLN A 40 -4.69 12.09 -0.79
N THR A 41 -4.70 13.09 0.10
CA THR A 41 -4.18 12.94 1.47
C THR A 41 -5.00 11.91 2.27
N ALA A 42 -6.34 11.94 2.15
CA ALA A 42 -7.23 10.99 2.78
C ALA A 42 -7.01 9.55 2.27
N ASN A 43 -6.88 9.38 0.94
CA ASN A 43 -6.56 8.09 0.34
C ASN A 43 -5.24 7.53 0.85
N ALA A 44 -4.23 8.39 0.97
CA ALA A 44 -2.91 7.97 1.45
C ALA A 44 -2.90 7.59 2.94
N ALA A 45 -3.66 8.30 3.78
CA ALA A 45 -3.88 7.92 5.18
C ALA A 45 -4.62 6.58 5.29
N ALA A 46 -5.63 6.35 4.43
CA ALA A 46 -6.34 5.08 4.38
C ALA A 46 -5.44 3.92 3.92
N CYS A 47 -4.63 4.10 2.85
CA CYS A 47 -3.69 3.08 2.41
C CYS A 47 -2.65 2.75 3.50
N MET A 48 -2.15 3.76 4.22
CA MET A 48 -1.22 3.55 5.34
C MET A 48 -1.89 2.75 6.48
N SER A 49 -3.14 3.06 6.81
CA SER A 49 -3.90 2.31 7.82
C SER A 49 -4.13 0.86 7.41
N ASN A 50 -4.53 0.61 6.16
CA ASN A 50 -4.69 -0.73 5.60
C ASN A 50 -3.39 -1.53 5.71
N MET A 51 -2.28 -0.97 5.23
CA MET A 51 -0.99 -1.64 5.32
C MET A 51 -0.56 -1.93 6.76
N ARG A 52 -0.79 -0.99 7.69
CA ARG A 52 -0.48 -1.22 9.11
C ARG A 52 -1.27 -2.39 9.67
N GLN A 53 -2.56 -2.49 9.35
CA GLN A 53 -3.39 -3.62 9.76
C GLN A 53 -2.85 -4.94 9.18
N VAL A 54 -2.49 -4.97 7.90
CA VAL A 54 -1.85 -6.15 7.28
C VAL A 54 -0.52 -6.48 7.99
N GLY A 55 0.34 -5.52 8.26
CA GLY A 55 1.58 -5.74 8.99
C GLY A 55 1.37 -6.34 10.39
N LEU A 56 0.37 -5.83 11.12
CA LEU A 56 0.00 -6.37 12.43
C LEU A 56 -0.51 -7.82 12.32
N SER A 57 -1.31 -8.15 11.31
CA SER A 57 -1.76 -9.53 11.08
C SER A 57 -0.61 -10.50 10.83
N ILE A 58 0.41 -10.06 10.09
CA ILE A 58 1.63 -10.83 9.87
C ILE A 58 2.39 -11.07 11.19
N LEU A 59 2.48 -10.05 12.04
CA LEU A 59 3.14 -10.20 13.35
C LEU A 59 2.37 -11.11 14.30
N LEU A 60 1.04 -11.05 14.30
CA LEU A 60 0.19 -11.98 15.07
C LEU A 60 0.43 -13.43 14.64
N TYR A 61 0.50 -13.69 13.34
CA TYR A 61 0.89 -15.00 12.82
C TYR A 61 2.30 -15.39 13.25
N THR A 62 3.25 -14.44 13.17
CA THR A 62 4.66 -14.67 13.49
C THR A 62 4.82 -15.11 14.95
N ASP A 63 4.09 -14.49 15.87
CA ASP A 63 4.06 -14.86 17.29
C ASP A 63 3.54 -16.30 17.48
N GLY A 64 2.42 -16.64 16.82
CA GLY A 64 1.87 -18.01 16.83
C GLY A 64 2.72 -19.05 16.09
N ASN A 65 3.68 -18.62 15.25
CA ASN A 65 4.47 -19.49 14.38
C ASN A 65 5.97 -19.47 14.76
N LYS A 66 6.28 -19.55 16.06
CA LYS A 66 7.66 -19.65 16.59
C LYS A 66 8.57 -18.51 16.12
N GLY A 67 8.01 -17.30 15.98
CA GLY A 67 8.75 -16.12 15.53
C GLY A 67 9.10 -16.12 14.04
N ARG A 68 8.53 -17.01 13.22
CA ARG A 68 8.77 -17.04 11.77
C ARG A 68 7.72 -16.26 11.00
N LEU A 69 8.20 -15.39 10.13
CA LEU A 69 7.35 -14.71 9.14
C LEU A 69 6.65 -15.73 8.23
N PRO A 70 5.55 -15.32 7.55
CA PRO A 70 4.97 -16.08 6.45
C PRO A 70 6.03 -16.32 5.36
N ASN A 71 5.83 -17.34 4.54
CA ASN A 71 6.72 -17.59 3.41
C ASN A 71 6.06 -17.17 2.09
N SER A 72 6.67 -17.54 0.97
CA SER A 72 6.20 -17.16 -0.35
C SER A 72 5.12 -18.07 -0.95
N ASN A 73 4.87 -19.25 -0.36
CA ASN A 73 4.02 -20.29 -0.94
C ASN A 73 2.90 -20.74 0.00
N ASN A 74 3.23 -21.22 1.20
CA ASN A 74 2.26 -21.69 2.19
C ASN A 74 2.75 -21.57 3.66
N PRO A 75 2.14 -20.71 4.50
CA PRO A 75 1.16 -19.69 4.13
C PRO A 75 1.86 -18.44 3.58
N ARG A 76 1.25 -17.83 2.56
CA ARG A 76 1.65 -16.51 2.03
C ARG A 76 1.21 -15.40 2.98
N TRP A 77 1.88 -14.26 2.94
CA TRP A 77 1.58 -13.10 3.81
C TRP A 77 0.15 -12.58 3.66
N ASP A 78 -0.38 -12.59 2.44
CA ASP A 78 -1.72 -12.12 2.13
C ASP A 78 -2.77 -13.14 2.57
N ALA A 79 -2.49 -14.44 2.40
CA ALA A 79 -3.32 -15.50 2.97
C ALA A 79 -3.39 -15.38 4.51
N VAL A 80 -2.26 -15.11 5.16
CA VAL A 80 -2.18 -14.84 6.61
C VAL A 80 -3.02 -13.62 6.99
N ALA A 81 -2.86 -12.53 6.25
CA ALA A 81 -3.63 -11.31 6.52
C ALA A 81 -5.12 -11.55 6.38
N MET A 82 -5.55 -12.18 5.29
CA MET A 82 -6.94 -12.50 5.03
C MET A 82 -7.52 -13.44 6.10
N ALA A 83 -6.82 -14.52 6.44
CA ALA A 83 -7.24 -15.44 7.49
C ALA A 83 -7.43 -14.72 8.84
N THR A 84 -6.59 -13.74 9.15
CA THR A 84 -6.70 -12.95 10.38
C THR A 84 -7.95 -12.06 10.40
N PHE A 85 -8.32 -11.45 9.27
CA PHE A 85 -9.45 -10.51 9.21
C PHE A 85 -10.81 -11.18 8.95
N THR A 86 -10.83 -12.28 8.21
CA THR A 86 -12.08 -12.90 7.74
C THR A 86 -12.30 -14.29 8.30
N GLY A 87 -11.27 -14.93 8.89
CA GLY A 87 -11.32 -16.34 9.25
C GLY A 87 -11.42 -17.29 8.05
N GLN A 88 -11.21 -16.78 6.83
CA GLN A 88 -11.35 -17.55 5.58
C GLN A 88 -10.04 -17.63 4.80
N ASN A 89 -9.89 -18.68 4.00
CA ASN A 89 -8.80 -18.81 3.04
C ASN A 89 -8.96 -17.81 1.88
N ILE A 90 -7.84 -17.33 1.37
CA ILE A 90 -7.80 -16.32 0.30
C ILE A 90 -8.37 -16.83 -1.04
N ASP A 91 -8.56 -18.14 -1.21
CA ASP A 91 -9.22 -18.75 -2.38
C ASP A 91 -10.74 -18.49 -2.45
N SER A 92 -11.34 -17.86 -1.44
CA SER A 92 -12.79 -17.64 -1.31
C SER A 92 -13.22 -16.16 -1.43
N ALA A 93 -12.68 -15.41 -2.40
CA ALA A 93 -12.98 -13.99 -2.66
C ALA A 93 -14.46 -13.60 -2.46
N PRO A 94 -14.77 -12.48 -1.74
CA PRO A 94 -14.49 -11.12 -2.23
C PRO A 94 -13.96 -10.14 -1.15
N TYR A 95 -12.90 -10.48 -0.41
CA TYR A 95 -12.51 -9.74 0.81
C TYR A 95 -11.20 -8.93 0.75
N ASN A 96 -10.56 -8.76 -0.41
CA ASN A 96 -9.23 -8.15 -0.47
C ASN A 96 -9.21 -6.60 -0.44
N ALA A 97 -10.29 -5.94 -0.03
CA ALA A 97 -10.33 -4.48 0.07
C ALA A 97 -9.21 -3.92 0.97
N ILE A 98 -8.83 -4.66 2.01
CA ILE A 98 -7.71 -4.30 2.90
C ILE A 98 -6.34 -4.49 2.24
N LEU A 99 -6.25 -5.25 1.15
CA LEU A 99 -5.04 -5.46 0.36
C LEU A 99 -4.93 -4.48 -0.83
N ARG A 100 -5.91 -3.56 -0.96
CA ARG A 100 -5.97 -2.57 -2.03
C ARG A 100 -5.66 -1.18 -1.49
N CYS A 101 -4.90 -0.44 -2.27
CA CYS A 101 -4.73 0.98 -2.07
C CYS A 101 -5.80 1.74 -2.86
N LYS A 102 -6.45 2.70 -2.21
CA LYS A 102 -7.47 3.58 -2.81
C LYS A 102 -6.92 4.48 -3.93
N ALA A 103 -5.60 4.64 -4.01
CA ALA A 103 -4.93 5.39 -5.09
C ALA A 103 -4.47 4.48 -6.25
N ASP A 104 -4.68 3.17 -6.15
CA ASP A 104 -4.34 2.24 -7.22
C ASP A 104 -5.37 2.34 -8.35
N THR A 105 -4.92 2.83 -9.49
CA THR A 105 -5.72 2.95 -10.71
C THR A 105 -5.32 1.93 -11.78
N ILE A 106 -4.41 0.99 -11.45
CA ILE A 106 -3.93 0.00 -12.41
C ILE A 106 -5.03 -1.04 -12.62
N VAL A 107 -5.54 -1.07 -13.85
CA VAL A 107 -6.42 -2.14 -14.33
C VAL A 107 -5.57 -3.39 -14.52
N ARG A 108 -5.94 -4.49 -13.87
CA ARG A 108 -5.23 -5.77 -14.00
C ARG A 108 -6.12 -6.75 -14.75
N THR A 109 -5.56 -7.40 -15.75
CA THR A 109 -6.23 -8.44 -16.53
C THR A 109 -5.84 -9.80 -15.95
N THR A 110 -6.50 -10.20 -14.86
CA THR A 110 -6.36 -11.56 -14.29
C THR A 110 -7.64 -12.35 -14.50
N SER A 111 -7.56 -13.67 -14.37
CA SER A 111 -8.72 -14.58 -14.43
C SER A 111 -9.70 -14.39 -13.28
N ASN A 112 -9.32 -13.66 -12.22
CA ASN A 112 -10.20 -13.34 -11.11
C ASN A 112 -10.10 -11.83 -10.76
N PRO A 113 -11.13 -11.03 -11.09
CA PRO A 113 -11.13 -9.57 -10.91
C PRO A 113 -11.12 -9.13 -9.44
N ASP A 114 -11.42 -10.05 -8.51
CA ASP A 114 -11.34 -9.81 -7.08
C ASP A 114 -9.93 -10.02 -6.52
N GLU A 115 -8.91 -10.27 -7.34
CA GLU A 115 -7.53 -10.51 -6.88
C GLU A 115 -6.72 -9.24 -6.66
N LEU A 116 -7.16 -8.05 -7.11
CA LEU A 116 -6.30 -6.85 -7.16
C LEU A 116 -5.61 -6.55 -5.81
N ARG A 117 -4.28 -6.66 -5.76
CA ARG A 117 -3.45 -6.32 -4.60
C ARG A 117 -2.58 -5.11 -4.95
N SER A 118 -2.52 -4.14 -4.05
CA SER A 118 -1.71 -2.92 -4.18
C SER A 118 -0.49 -2.91 -3.26
N TYR A 119 -0.24 -4.02 -2.55
CA TYR A 119 0.84 -4.18 -1.59
C TYR A 119 1.64 -5.44 -1.92
N SER A 120 2.91 -5.43 -1.51
CA SER A 120 3.85 -6.54 -1.67
C SER A 120 4.68 -6.73 -0.41
N ILE A 121 5.11 -7.97 -0.16
CA ILE A 121 6.06 -8.30 0.90
C ILE A 121 7.50 -8.26 0.39
N ASN A 122 8.43 -7.83 1.23
CA ASN A 122 9.85 -7.86 0.95
C ASN A 122 10.32 -9.29 0.64
N ALA A 123 10.81 -9.50 -0.59
CA ALA A 123 11.12 -10.81 -1.13
C ALA A 123 12.20 -11.56 -0.34
N VAL A 124 13.17 -10.84 0.25
CA VAL A 124 14.25 -11.46 1.05
C VAL A 124 13.70 -12.18 2.28
N LEU A 125 12.66 -11.60 2.89
CA LEU A 125 12.09 -12.13 4.12
C LEU A 125 11.39 -13.49 3.93
N VAL A 126 11.06 -13.84 2.68
CA VAL A 126 10.27 -15.04 2.34
C VAL A 126 10.98 -16.04 1.42
N ASN A 127 12.18 -15.69 0.95
CA ASN A 127 13.05 -16.47 0.05
C ASN A 127 12.34 -17.41 -0.94
N TYR A 128 11.57 -16.81 -1.86
CA TYR A 128 10.86 -17.55 -2.91
C TYR A 128 11.82 -18.37 -3.78
N ASP A 129 11.53 -19.66 -3.90
CA ASP A 129 12.27 -20.62 -4.73
C ASP A 129 13.81 -20.56 -4.61
N ASN A 130 14.28 -20.24 -3.40
CA ASN A 130 15.71 -20.08 -3.11
C ASN A 130 16.42 -19.06 -4.03
N GLN A 131 15.74 -17.98 -4.41
CA GLN A 131 16.29 -16.93 -5.27
C GLN A 131 17.39 -16.09 -4.58
N PHE A 132 17.46 -16.08 -3.25
CA PHE A 132 18.35 -15.17 -2.48
C PHE A 132 19.48 -15.91 -1.74
N ARG A 133 20.35 -16.63 -2.46
CA ARG A 133 21.35 -17.54 -1.87
C ARG A 133 22.66 -16.91 -1.36
N ASN A 134 23.10 -15.76 -1.87
CA ASN A 134 24.44 -15.21 -1.61
C ASN A 134 24.51 -14.34 -0.33
N GLU A 135 24.93 -14.88 0.83
CA GLU A 135 24.88 -14.25 2.18
C GLU A 135 25.43 -12.80 2.24
N THR A 136 26.45 -12.53 1.44
CA THR A 136 27.11 -11.22 1.36
C THR A 136 26.20 -10.13 0.76
N ILE A 137 25.22 -10.50 -0.08
CA ILE A 137 24.37 -9.54 -0.81
C ILE A 137 23.07 -9.17 -0.06
N TRP A 138 22.31 -10.16 0.38
CA TRP A 138 20.99 -10.03 1.03
C TRP A 138 21.01 -10.10 2.58
N GLY A 139 22.20 -10.08 3.19
CA GLY A 139 22.40 -10.09 4.65
C GLY A 139 22.43 -11.49 5.31
N PRO A 140 22.88 -11.55 6.58
CA PRO A 140 22.93 -12.78 7.37
C PRO A 140 21.54 -13.24 7.84
N GLY A 141 21.40 -14.50 8.27
CA GLY A 141 20.17 -15.01 8.88
C GLY A 141 19.02 -15.32 7.91
N ARG A 142 19.35 -15.68 6.66
CA ARG A 142 18.32 -15.93 5.64
C ARG A 142 17.54 -17.21 5.88
N PRO A 143 16.25 -17.19 5.57
CA PRO A 143 15.48 -18.41 5.60
C PRO A 143 15.87 -19.34 4.45
N ALA A 144 15.67 -20.64 4.67
CA ALA A 144 15.69 -21.64 3.61
C ALA A 144 14.65 -21.31 2.52
N ALA A 145 14.73 -22.02 1.38
CA ALA A 145 13.78 -21.88 0.28
C ALA A 145 12.33 -21.94 0.77
N ASN A 146 11.49 -21.01 0.31
CA ASN A 146 10.06 -20.93 0.65
C ASN A 146 9.82 -20.99 2.17
N THR A 147 10.74 -20.43 2.96
CA THR A 147 10.61 -20.30 4.41
C THR A 147 10.62 -18.83 4.77
N GLY A 148 9.87 -18.44 5.80
CA GLY A 148 9.93 -17.08 6.34
C GLY A 148 11.12 -16.90 7.27
N MET A 149 11.75 -15.72 7.20
CA MET A 149 12.83 -15.30 8.09
C MET A 149 12.34 -15.31 9.54
N LEU A 150 13.21 -15.70 10.48
CA LEU A 150 12.92 -15.51 11.90
C LEU A 150 12.98 -14.01 12.19
N LEU A 151 11.94 -13.47 12.83
CA LEU A 151 11.93 -12.06 13.22
C LEU A 151 13.11 -11.74 14.17
N GLY A 152 13.54 -12.71 14.98
CA GLY A 152 14.72 -12.59 15.84
C GLY A 152 16.06 -12.52 15.11
N ASP A 153 16.13 -12.99 13.86
CA ASP A 153 17.35 -12.89 13.03
C ASP A 153 17.48 -11.49 12.40
N ILE A 154 16.44 -10.66 12.50
CA ILE A 154 16.42 -9.29 11.98
C ILE A 154 16.99 -8.34 13.03
N SER A 155 18.25 -7.93 12.83
CA SER A 155 18.98 -7.07 13.80
C SER A 155 18.39 -5.68 14.00
N THR A 156 17.68 -5.10 13.02
CA THR A 156 17.04 -3.78 13.13
C THR A 156 15.64 -3.75 12.52
N PRO A 157 14.61 -4.40 13.12
CA PRO A 157 13.29 -4.56 12.50
C PRO A 157 12.61 -3.25 12.11
N SER A 158 12.81 -2.19 12.89
CA SER A 158 12.29 -0.83 12.65
C SER A 158 12.85 -0.14 11.40
N ARG A 159 13.91 -0.71 10.82
CA ARG A 159 14.53 -0.24 9.59
C ARG A 159 14.43 -1.27 8.46
N VAL A 160 13.73 -2.38 8.64
CA VAL A 160 13.54 -3.37 7.55
C VAL A 160 12.10 -3.30 7.10
N ALA A 161 11.84 -2.89 5.86
CA ALA A 161 10.49 -2.98 5.35
C ALA A 161 10.03 -4.44 5.28
N LEU A 162 8.87 -4.67 5.88
CA LEU A 162 8.07 -5.86 5.75
C LEU A 162 7.18 -5.76 4.51
N LEU A 163 6.38 -4.70 4.41
CA LEU A 163 5.47 -4.45 3.28
C LEU A 163 5.78 -3.12 2.59
N LEU A 164 5.60 -3.09 1.28
CA LEU A 164 5.63 -1.86 0.49
C LEU A 164 4.39 -1.76 -0.39
N GLU A 165 4.00 -0.53 -0.73
CA GLU A 165 3.04 -0.32 -1.82
C GLU A 165 3.63 -0.78 -3.16
N ARG A 166 2.81 -1.47 -3.93
CA ARG A 166 3.18 -1.93 -5.26
C ARG A 166 1.93 -2.07 -6.09
N HIS A 167 1.75 -1.12 -6.99
CA HIS A 167 0.72 -1.20 -8.00
C HIS A 167 1.36 -1.88 -9.21
N ASP A 168 1.11 -3.17 -9.40
CA ASP A 168 1.68 -3.96 -10.51
C ASP A 168 0.55 -4.51 -11.39
N PRO A 169 0.63 -4.37 -12.74
CA PRO A 169 -0.36 -4.96 -13.64
C PRO A 169 -0.37 -6.50 -13.60
N LEU A 170 0.76 -7.13 -13.25
CA LEU A 170 0.90 -8.59 -13.16
C LEU A 170 0.72 -9.03 -11.70
N ASN A 171 -0.50 -9.42 -11.35
CA ASN A 171 -0.80 -9.91 -10.02
C ASN A 171 -0.81 -11.44 -10.01
N THR A 172 0.37 -12.06 -9.92
CA THR A 172 0.46 -13.52 -9.87
C THR A 172 0.24 -14.03 -8.45
N TYR A 173 -0.77 -14.88 -8.30
CA TYR A 173 -1.18 -15.45 -7.02
C TYR A 173 -0.06 -16.31 -6.40
N GLN A 174 0.58 -17.16 -7.21
CA GLN A 174 1.52 -18.19 -6.73
C GLN A 174 2.77 -17.66 -6.02
N THR A 175 3.15 -16.41 -6.23
CA THR A 175 4.35 -15.81 -5.64
C THR A 175 4.07 -14.95 -4.42
N GLY A 176 2.79 -14.70 -4.09
CA GLY A 176 2.44 -13.83 -2.98
C GLY A 176 2.96 -12.39 -3.17
N ASN A 177 2.88 -11.82 -4.38
CA ASN A 177 3.33 -10.47 -4.76
C ASN A 177 4.55 -9.95 -3.96
N LEU A 178 5.74 -10.17 -4.52
CA LEU A 178 7.01 -9.87 -3.88
C LEU A 178 7.55 -8.55 -4.39
N VAL A 179 8.10 -7.73 -3.50
CA VAL A 179 8.86 -6.54 -3.87
C VAL A 179 10.34 -6.80 -3.70
N ALA A 180 11.02 -6.72 -4.83
CA ALA A 180 12.46 -6.77 -4.95
C ALA A 180 12.86 -5.56 -5.80
N THR A 181 12.85 -4.37 -5.22
CA THR A 181 13.27 -3.16 -5.93
C THR A 181 14.08 -2.27 -5.02
N THR A 182 14.98 -1.49 -5.64
CA THR A 182 15.78 -0.45 -5.00
C THR A 182 15.23 0.95 -5.27
N LYS A 183 14.06 1.03 -5.93
CA LYS A 183 13.40 2.28 -6.28
C LYS A 183 12.08 2.41 -5.54
N LEU A 184 11.88 3.56 -4.91
CA LEU A 184 10.60 3.94 -4.34
C LEU A 184 9.72 4.64 -5.39
N PHE A 185 8.43 4.36 -5.34
CA PHE A 185 7.43 4.92 -6.25
C PHE A 185 6.70 6.10 -5.63
N ASP A 186 6.04 6.87 -6.49
CA ASP A 186 5.22 8.01 -6.10
C ASP A 186 3.74 7.64 -6.21
N TYR A 187 3.25 6.88 -5.23
CA TYR A 187 1.84 6.51 -5.15
C TYR A 187 1.01 7.50 -4.31
N HIS A 188 1.68 8.29 -3.46
CA HIS A 188 1.06 9.18 -2.48
C HIS A 188 1.84 10.49 -2.27
N GLN A 189 1.64 11.45 -3.18
CA GLN A 189 2.10 12.84 -3.03
C GLN A 189 3.61 12.95 -2.67
N GLY A 190 4.47 12.40 -3.52
CA GLY A 190 5.93 12.46 -3.40
C GLY A 190 6.56 11.22 -2.77
N GLY A 191 5.82 10.12 -2.61
CA GLY A 191 6.32 8.92 -1.95
C GLY A 191 5.31 7.78 -1.91
N MET A 192 5.63 6.78 -1.11
CA MET A 192 4.83 5.57 -0.92
C MET A 192 4.82 5.14 0.54
N ASN A 193 3.81 4.39 0.93
CA ASN A 193 3.72 3.83 2.26
C ASN A 193 4.56 2.55 2.37
N VAL A 194 5.17 2.38 3.55
CA VAL A 194 6.01 1.26 3.91
C VAL A 194 5.63 0.82 5.33
N VAL A 195 5.58 -0.49 5.55
CA VAL A 195 5.47 -1.07 6.89
C VAL A 195 6.75 -1.80 7.21
N PHE A 196 7.32 -1.55 8.37
CA PHE A 196 8.54 -2.16 8.86
C PHE A 196 8.27 -3.47 9.62
N CYS A 197 9.31 -4.26 9.87
CA CYS A 197 9.20 -5.53 10.57
C CYS A 197 8.79 -5.39 12.05
N ASP A 198 8.79 -4.17 12.60
CA ASP A 198 8.20 -3.81 13.89
C ASP A 198 6.72 -3.34 13.80
N ALA A 199 6.08 -3.52 12.63
CA ALA A 199 4.75 -3.03 12.27
C ALA A 199 4.56 -1.50 12.32
N ARG A 200 5.64 -0.72 12.42
CA ARG A 200 5.57 0.72 12.16
C ARG A 200 5.20 0.95 10.70
N ALA A 201 4.20 1.79 10.46
CA ALA A 201 3.87 2.27 9.12
C ALA A 201 4.40 3.70 8.96
N ALA A 202 5.03 4.00 7.83
CA ALA A 202 5.49 5.34 7.51
C ALA A 202 5.36 5.61 6.01
N ARG A 203 5.18 6.88 5.65
CA ARG A 203 5.34 7.30 4.27
C ARG A 203 6.80 7.65 4.02
N ILE A 204 7.37 7.05 3.01
CA ILE A 204 8.76 7.28 2.59
C ILE A 204 8.74 8.07 1.30
N LYS A 205 9.54 9.15 1.26
CA LYS A 205 9.68 9.97 0.05
C LYS A 205 10.30 9.11 -1.06
N LYS A 206 9.89 9.33 -2.31
CA LYS A 206 10.47 8.62 -3.47
C LYS A 206 11.97 8.85 -3.67
N THR A 207 12.48 9.96 -3.10
CA THR A 207 13.89 10.35 -3.13
C THR A 207 14.68 9.78 -1.96
N ALA A 208 14.03 9.10 -1.00
CA ALA A 208 14.77 8.44 0.06
C ALA A 208 15.61 7.32 -0.55
N GLU A 209 16.84 7.21 -0.08
CA GLU A 209 17.71 6.11 -0.45
C GLU A 209 17.27 4.87 0.32
N LEU A 210 17.12 3.77 -0.40
CA LEU A 210 17.05 2.44 0.20
C LEU A 210 18.47 1.90 0.20
N ASP A 211 18.99 1.45 1.35
CA ASP A 211 20.27 0.75 1.41
C ASP A 211 20.19 -0.53 0.56
N ALA A 212 20.58 -0.39 -0.70
CA ALA A 212 20.67 -1.48 -1.67
C ALA A 212 22.09 -2.01 -1.67
N ALA A 213 22.27 -3.30 -1.42
CA ALA A 213 23.55 -3.95 -1.65
C ALA A 213 23.74 -3.96 -3.17
N SER A 214 24.50 -2.98 -3.65
CA SER A 214 24.78 -2.77 -5.06
C SER A 214 25.56 -3.96 -5.61
N THR A 215 24.93 -4.80 -6.44
CA THR A 215 25.56 -5.38 -7.63
C THR A 215 24.51 -5.97 -8.57
N GLN A 216 24.73 -5.77 -9.86
CA GLN A 216 23.83 -6.06 -10.97
C GLN A 216 23.62 -7.57 -11.14
N TYR A 217 22.37 -7.99 -11.34
CA TYR A 217 22.08 -9.15 -12.19
C TYR A 217 21.34 -8.63 -13.42
N THR A 218 22.01 -8.68 -14.57
CA THR A 218 21.46 -8.43 -15.90
C THR A 218 20.81 -9.71 -16.39
N GLY A 219 19.49 -9.81 -16.22
CA GLY A 219 18.64 -10.89 -16.70
C GLY A 219 17.17 -10.52 -16.50
N LEU A 220 16.31 -10.88 -17.44
CA LEU A 220 14.93 -10.38 -17.61
C LEU A 220 14.17 -10.22 -16.29
N ASN A 221 13.87 -8.95 -15.97
CA ASN A 221 13.16 -8.42 -14.79
C ASN A 221 14.07 -8.11 -13.58
N ASN A 222 14.48 -6.84 -13.54
CA ASN A 222 15.31 -6.19 -12.52
C ASN A 222 14.68 -6.24 -11.11
N PHE A 223 14.87 -7.37 -10.42
CA PHE A 223 14.39 -7.58 -9.07
C PHE A 223 15.56 -7.56 -8.05
N GLN A 224 15.84 -6.39 -7.47
CA GLN A 224 16.86 -6.21 -6.44
C GLN A 224 16.20 -6.20 -5.06
N ALA A 225 16.34 -7.29 -4.32
CA ALA A 225 15.74 -7.48 -3.02
C ALA A 225 16.66 -6.99 -1.91
N THR A 226 16.81 -5.69 -1.66
CA THR A 226 17.56 -5.26 -0.47
C THR A 226 16.64 -4.51 0.48
N TYR A 227 16.83 -4.77 1.77
CA TYR A 227 16.41 -3.94 2.89
C TYR A 227 15.96 -2.56 2.44
N ALA A 228 14.65 -2.27 2.47
CA ALA A 228 14.24 -0.87 2.46
C ALA A 228 14.55 -0.30 3.84
N ARG A 229 15.85 -0.05 4.07
CA ARG A 229 16.38 0.69 5.19
C ARG A 229 16.26 2.14 4.84
N VAL A 230 15.25 2.77 5.40
CA VAL A 230 15.12 4.22 5.32
C VAL A 230 16.17 4.80 6.27
N GLN A 231 17.02 5.69 5.75
CA GLN A 231 17.88 6.55 6.56
C GLN A 231 17.06 7.67 7.20
#